data_AF-A0AA38CID5-F1
#
_entry.id   AF-A0AA38CID5-F1
#
_cell.length_a   1.000
_cell.length_b   1.000
_cell.length_c   1.000
_cell.angle_alpha   90.00
_cell.angle_beta   90.00
_cell.angle_gamma   90.00
#
_symmetry.space_group_name_H-M   'P 1'
#
loop_
_entity.id
_entity.type
_entity.pdbx_description
1 polymer ?
#
loop_
_entity_poly.entity_id
_entity_poly.type
_entity_poly.pdbx_seq_one_letter_code
_entity_poly.pdbx_strand_id
1 'polypeptide(L)' 'VEFVDNAHELFDRMPQRNEVSWSAMITGYAQNEFFEKACELFDRMPQRKSYGL' A
#
# COMPACT_ATOMS: atom_id res chain seq x y z
N VAL A 1 -7.48 -3.15 16.78
CA VAL A 1 -6.28 -2.64 16.08
C VAL A 1 -5.54 -3.76 15.31
N GLU A 2 -6.02 -5.01 15.31
CA GLU A 2 -5.25 -6.17 14.80
C GLU A 2 -5.23 -6.41 13.28
N PHE A 3 -6.07 -5.74 12.48
CA PHE A 3 -6.20 -6.07 11.06
C PHE A 3 -5.13 -5.42 10.17
N VAL A 4 -4.64 -4.24 10.54
CA VAL A 4 -3.70 -3.47 9.70
C VAL A 4 -2.29 -4.05 9.75
N ASP A 5 -1.85 -4.50 10.93
CA ASP A 5 -0.53 -5.11 11.09
C ASP A 5 -0.44 -6.46 10.37
N ASN A 6 -1.48 -7.29 10.48
CA ASN A 6 -1.57 -8.56 9.75
C ASN A 6 -1.62 -8.37 8.22
N ALA A 7 -2.31 -7.33 7.74
CA ALA A 7 -2.35 -7.01 6.31
C ALA A 7 -0.98 -6.56 5.80
N HIS A 8 -0.23 -5.79 6.59
CA HIS A 8 1.12 -5.34 6.23
C HIS A 8 2.12 -6.50 6.20
N GLU A 9 2.10 -7.39 7.18
CA GLU A 9 2.96 -8.59 7.17
C GLU A 9 2.65 -9.49 5.97
N LEU A 10 1.37 -9.69 5.65
CA LEU A 10 0.97 -10.48 4.49
C LEU A 10 1.47 -9.83 3.20
N PHE A 11 1.25 -8.52 3.06
CA PHE A 11 1.74 -7.73 1.94
C PHE A 11 3.25 -7.77 1.80
N ASP A 12 3.98 -7.77 2.92
CA ASP A 12 5.44 -7.87 2.94
C ASP A 12 5.95 -9.23 2.46
N ARG A 13 5.20 -10.29 2.77
CA ARG A 13 5.49 -11.67 2.35
C ARG A 13 5.06 -12.00 0.93
N MET A 14 4.33 -11.13 0.24
CA MET A 14 3.90 -11.38 -1.14
C MET A 14 5.10 -11.31 -2.11
N PRO A 15 5.46 -12.43 -2.79
CA PRO A 15 6.58 -12.44 -3.73
C PRO A 15 6.30 -11.60 -4.98
N GLN A 16 5.02 -11.43 -5.35
CA GLN A 16 4.57 -10.52 -6.39
C GLN A 16 3.39 -9.72 -5.87
N ARG A 17 3.55 -8.38 -5.82
CA ARG A 17 2.48 -7.45 -5.44
C ARG A 17 1.87 -6.88 -6.71
N ASN A 18 0.57 -7.10 -6.89
CA ASN A 18 -0.18 -6.55 -8.02
C ASN A 18 -0.84 -5.22 -7.62
N GLU A 19 -1.41 -4.51 -8.59
CA GLU A 19 -2.03 -3.20 -8.37
C GLU A 19 -3.11 -3.24 -7.29
N VAL A 20 -3.92 -4.31 -7.27
CA VAL A 20 -4.98 -4.51 -6.27
C VAL A 20 -4.39 -4.64 -4.87
N SER A 21 -3.27 -5.35 -4.69
CA SER A 21 -2.59 -5.47 -3.39
C SER A 21 -2.10 -4.11 -2.86
N TRP A 22 -1.54 -3.27 -3.73
CA TRP A 22 -1.11 -1.91 -3.37
C TRP A 22 -2.30 -1.03 -3.01
N SER A 23 -3.34 -1.02 -3.84
CA SER A 23 -4.55 -0.24 -3.59
C SER A 23 -5.23 -0.64 -2.28
N ALA A 24 -5.33 -1.94 -1.99
CA ALA A 24 -5.91 -2.43 -0.75
C ALA A 24 -5.14 -1.94 0.50
N MET A 25 -3.81 -1.97 0.47
CA MET A 25 -2.98 -1.47 1.57
C MET A 25 -3.09 0.05 1.74
N ILE A 26 -3.06 0.80 0.64
CA ILE A 26 -3.19 2.27 0.66
C ILE A 26 -4.55 2.68 1.22
N THR A 27 -5.64 2.04 0.78
CA THR A 27 -6.99 2.29 1.30
C THR A 27 -7.08 1.91 2.79
N GLY A 28 -6.50 0.79 3.19
CA GLY A 28 -6.43 0.38 4.60
C GLY A 28 -5.74 1.41 5.47
N TYR A 29 -4.62 1.98 5.02
CA TYR A 29 -3.93 3.04 5.76
C TYR A 29 -4.69 4.37 5.77
N ALA A 30 -5.27 4.78 4.64
CA ALA A 30 -6.05 6.01 4.55
C ALA A 30 -7.30 5.98 5.45
N GLN A 31 -7.96 4.82 5.57
CA GLN A 31 -9.13 4.65 6.44
C GLN A 31 -8.80 4.65 7.94
N ASN A 32 -7.55 4.37 8.30
CA ASN A 32 -7.09 4.34 9.69
C ASN A 32 -6.28 5.61 10.04
N GLU A 33 -6.47 6.70 9.29
CA GLU A 33 -5.79 8.00 9.49
C GLU A 33 -4.25 7.95 9.35
N PHE A 34 -3.70 6.85 8.84
CA PHE A 34 -2.27 6.69 8.58
C PHE A 34 -1.88 7.19 7.18
N PHE A 35 -2.19 8.45 6.90
CA PHE A 35 -1.96 9.06 5.58
C PHE A 35 -0.49 9.02 5.14
N GLU A 36 0.45 9.21 6.07
CA GLU A 36 1.88 9.18 5.78
C GLU A 36 2.31 7.80 5.23
N LYS A 37 1.90 6.71 5.89
CA LYS A 37 2.15 5.34 5.43
C LYS A 37 1.47 5.05 4.09
N ALA A 38 0.25 5.56 3.89
CA ALA A 38 -0.46 5.41 2.61
C ALA A 38 0.32 6.08 1.45
N CYS A 39 0.86 7.28 1.67
CA CYS A 39 1.67 8.00 0.69
C CYS A 39 2.99 7.28 0.39
N GLU A 40 3.70 6.80 1.42
CA GLU A 40 4.94 6.03 1.24
C GLU A 40 4.71 4.75 0.41
N LEU A 41 3.63 4.01 0.67
CA LEU A 41 3.26 2.85 -0.13
C LEU A 41 2.91 3.23 -1.58
N PHE A 42 2.20 4.34 -1.77
CA PHE A 42 1.86 4.82 -3.10
C PHE A 42 3.12 5.26 -3.89
N ASP A 43 4.13 5.84 -3.23
CA ASP A 43 5.40 6.21 -3.87
C ASP A 43 6.28 5.00 -4.21
N ARG A 44 6.19 3.93 -3.41
CA ARG A 44 6.91 2.66 -3.65
C ARG A 44 6.31 1.80 -4.76
N MET A 45 5.11 2.12 -5.24
CA MET A 45 4.43 1.34 -6.27
C MET A 45 5.19 1.40 -7.62
N PRO A 46 5.68 0.28 -8.16
CA PRO A 46 6.59 0.28 -9.31
C PRO A 46 5.95 0.76 -10.63
N GLN A 47 4.62 0.72 -10.73
CA GLN A 47 3.87 1.20 -11.90
C GLN A 47 3.75 2.74 -11.96
N ARG A 48 4.27 3.47 -10.97
CA ARG A 48 4.19 4.95 -10.93
C ARG A 48 5.24 5.65 -11.80
N LYS A 49 5.57 5.08 -12.96
CA LYS A 49 6.33 5.77 -14.01
C LYS A 49 5.47 5.95 -15.24
N SER A 50 4.55 6.93 -15.18
CA SER A 50 3.98 7.65 -16.35
C SER A 50 2.68 8.36 -15.99
N TYR A 51 2.73 9.32 -15.07
CA TYR A 51 2.07 10.58 -15.37
C TYR A 51 3.17 11.63 -15.20
N GLY A 52 4.04 11.66 -16.22
CA GLY A 52 4.86 12.83 -16.45
C GLY A 52 3.94 14.03 -16.50
N LEU A 53 4.36 15.09 -15.82
CA LEU A 53 3.85 16.44 -16.06
C LEU A 53 3.75 16.73 -17.55
#